data_AF-A0A537VK27-F1
#
_entry.id   AF-A0A537VK27-F1
#
_cell.length_a   1.000
_cell.length_b   1.000
_cell.length_c   1.000
_cell.angle_alpha   90.00
_cell.angle_beta   90.00
_cell.angle_gamma   90.00
#
_symmetry.space_group_name_H-M   'P 1'
#
loop_
_entity.id
_entity.type
_entity.pdbx_description
1 polymer ?
#
loop_
_entity_poly.entity_id
_entity_poly.type
_entity_poly.pdbx_seq_one_letter_code
_entity_poly.pdbx_strand_id
1 'polypeptide(L)'
;IGGGSTHAWCQVYLPGAGWVEFDPTNGIIGNRDLIRVAVARDPNQAIPLSGTYAGSPDDDLGMKVQVNVICEAVAGDSMGASAS
;
A
#
# COMPACT_ATOMS: atom_id res chain seq x y z
N ILE A 1 -7.69 6.82 -6.36
CA ILE A 1 -7.51 6.57 -4.91
C ILE A 1 -6.32 5.63 -4.74
N GLY A 2 -5.27 6.04 -4.03
CA GLY A 2 -4.38 5.12 -3.28
C GLY A 2 -3.22 4.37 -3.97
N GLY A 3 -2.92 4.53 -5.25
CA GLY A 3 -1.94 3.66 -5.96
C GLY A 3 -0.45 3.80 -5.61
N GLY A 4 -0.08 4.57 -4.59
CA GLY A 4 1.33 4.89 -4.29
C GLY A 4 1.75 4.70 -2.82
N SER A 5 0.90 4.14 -1.95
CA SER A 5 1.23 3.87 -0.55
C SER A 5 1.38 2.37 -0.30
N THR A 6 2.33 2.03 0.59
CA THR A 6 2.42 0.68 1.13
C THR A 6 1.13 0.35 1.90
N HIS A 7 0.67 -0.90 1.76
CA HIS A 7 -0.54 -1.39 2.43
C HIS A 7 -0.20 -2.44 3.47
N ALA A 8 -1.00 -2.52 4.53
CA ALA A 8 -0.86 -3.48 5.60
C ALA A 8 -2.20 -4.16 5.89
N TRP A 9 -2.14 -5.44 6.21
CA TRP A 9 -3.30 -6.28 6.55
C TRP A 9 -2.89 -7.33 7.58
N CYS A 10 -3.83 -8.11 8.11
CA CYS A 10 -3.57 -9.11 9.14
C CYS A 10 -3.82 -10.54 8.67
N GLN A 11 -3.14 -11.49 9.32
CA GLN A 11 -3.35 -12.92 9.13
C GLN A 11 -3.85 -13.54 10.42
N VAL A 12 -4.83 -14.44 10.31
CA VAL A 12 -5.36 -15.21 11.44
C VAL A 12 -5.18 -16.69 11.16
N TYR A 13 -4.60 -17.42 12.12
CA TYR A 13 -4.48 -18.88 12.02
C TYR A 13 -5.77 -19.53 12.50
N LEU A 14 -6.37 -20.34 11.62
CA LEU A 14 -7.54 -21.15 11.93
C LEU A 14 -7.13 -22.63 11.90
N PRO A 15 -7.43 -23.42 12.95
CA PRO A 15 -7.20 -24.85 12.93
C PRO A 15 -7.85 -25.51 11.70
N GLY A 16 -7.07 -26.32 10.98
CA GLY A 16 -7.51 -26.99 9.74
C GLY A 16 -7.36 -26.13 8.48
N ALA A 17 -7.86 -24.89 8.49
CA ALA A 17 -7.80 -23.99 7.33
C ALA A 17 -6.45 -23.28 7.15
N GLY A 18 -5.62 -23.22 8.19
CA GLY A 18 -4.31 -22.58 8.14
C GLY A 18 -4.38 -21.05 8.29
N TRP A 19 -3.41 -20.33 7.73
CA TRP A 19 -3.36 -18.87 7.77
C TRP A 19 -4.31 -18.26 6.75
N VAL A 20 -5.21 -17.40 7.23
CA VAL A 20 -6.19 -16.68 6.41
C VAL A 20 -5.91 -15.19 6.45
N GLU A 21 -5.90 -14.57 5.27
CA GLU A 21 -5.67 -13.13 5.09
C GLU A 21 -6.95 -12.33 5.33
N PHE A 22 -6.86 -11.29 6.15
CA PHE A 22 -7.95 -10.35 6.42
C PHE A 22 -7.46 -8.91 6.25
N ASP A 23 -8.19 -8.16 5.43
CA ASP A 23 -7.98 -6.72 5.28
C ASP A 23 -9.22 -5.95 5.75
N PRO A 24 -9.23 -5.47 7.02
CA PRO A 24 -10.36 -4.75 7.58
C PRO A 24 -10.56 -3.36 6.96
N THR A 25 -9.53 -2.81 6.28
CA THR A 25 -9.61 -1.51 5.61
C THR A 25 -10.56 -1.58 4.41
N ASN A 26 -10.50 -2.70 3.69
CA ASN A 26 -11.28 -2.93 2.48
C ASN A 26 -12.44 -3.93 2.68
N GLY A 27 -12.55 -4.54 3.86
CA GLY A 27 -13.58 -5.53 4.16
C GLY A 27 -13.44 -6.82 3.35
N ILE A 28 -12.23 -7.12 2.88
CA ILE A 28 -11.95 -8.29 2.02
C ILE A 28 -11.25 -9.41 2.79
N ILE A 29 -11.57 -10.63 2.40
CA ILE A 29 -10.87 -11.85 2.81
C ILE A 29 -10.02 -12.29 1.62
N GLY A 30 -8.72 -12.48 1.86
CA GLY A 30 -7.77 -12.72 0.78
C GLY A 30 -7.13 -11.43 0.26
N ASN A 31 -6.00 -11.61 -0.42
CA ASN A 31 -5.22 -10.51 -0.95
C ASN A 31 -4.55 -10.93 -2.27
N ARG A 32 -5.32 -10.94 -3.37
CA ARG A 32 -4.86 -11.47 -4.67
C ARG A 32 -3.95 -10.52 -5.43
N ASP A 33 -4.00 -9.23 -5.13
CA ASP A 33 -3.35 -8.18 -5.92
C ASP A 33 -2.21 -7.48 -5.18
N LEU A 34 -1.81 -7.97 -4.00
CA LEU A 34 -0.68 -7.44 -3.24
C LEU A 34 0.43 -8.48 -3.08
N ILE A 35 1.67 -8.00 -3.20
CA ILE A 35 2.87 -8.79 -2.97
C ILE A 35 3.29 -8.57 -1.51
N ARG A 36 3.42 -9.66 -0.75
CA ARG A 36 3.97 -9.61 0.62
C ARG A 36 5.45 -9.25 0.57
N VAL A 37 5.82 -8.16 1.24
CA VAL A 37 7.22 -7.72 1.40
C VAL A 37 7.79 -7.99 2.79
N ALA A 38 6.93 -8.10 3.80
CA ALA A 38 7.29 -8.44 5.18
C ALA A 38 6.11 -9.11 5.90
N VAL A 39 6.42 -9.97 6.88
CA VAL A 39 5.43 -10.55 7.81
C VAL A 39 6.01 -10.45 9.21
N ALA A 40 5.26 -9.84 10.13
CA ALA A 40 5.67 -9.68 11.52
C ALA A 40 4.49 -9.85 12.47
N ARG A 41 4.79 -10.17 13.73
CA ARG A 41 3.79 -10.25 14.80
C ARG A 41 3.40 -8.87 15.31
N ASP A 42 4.37 -7.98 15.42
CA ASP A 42 4.17 -6.60 15.87
C ASP A 42 4.37 -5.63 14.70
N PRO A 43 3.45 -4.67 14.46
CA PRO A 43 3.58 -3.71 13.36
C PRO A 43 4.89 -2.92 13.37
N ASN A 44 5.48 -2.67 14.55
CA ASN A 44 6.74 -1.94 14.66
C ASN A 44 7.93 -2.71 14.06
N GLN A 45 7.80 -4.02 13.90
CA GLN A 45 8.82 -4.86 13.27
C GLN A 45 8.74 -4.87 11.74
N ALA A 46 7.69 -4.26 11.15
CA ALA A 46 7.47 -4.16 9.71
C ALA A 46 7.62 -2.72 9.18
N ILE A 47 8.21 -1.81 9.98
CA ILE A 47 8.43 -0.42 9.56
C ILE A 47 9.45 -0.39 8.40
N PRO A 48 9.12 0.19 7.23
CA PRO A 48 10.01 0.19 6.06
C PRO A 48 11.35 0.90 6.28
N LEU A 49 11.35 1.98 7.08
CA LEU A 49 12.54 2.75 7.45
C LEU A 49 12.32 3.37 8.83
N SER A 50 13.26 3.16 9.75
CA SER A 50 13.29 3.81 11.06
C SER A 50 14.71 4.20 11.45
N GLY A 51 14.88 5.30 12.17
CA GLY A 51 16.18 5.79 12.61
C GLY A 51 16.13 7.19 13.18
N THR A 52 17.24 7.61 13.78
CA THR A 52 17.46 8.97 14.28
C THR A 52 18.74 9.51 13.67
N TYR A 53 18.72 10.76 13.23
CA TYR A 53 19.90 11.46 12.76
C TYR A 53 20.44 12.36 13.88
N ALA A 54 21.74 12.32 14.12
CA ALA A 54 22.44 13.23 15.04
C ALA A 54 23.63 13.83 14.29
N GLY A 55 23.53 15.11 13.94
CA GLY A 55 24.55 15.89 13.23
C GLY A 55 24.70 17.30 13.83
N SER A 56 25.66 18.06 13.31
CA SER A 56 25.81 19.48 13.64
C SER A 56 24.60 20.27 13.11
N PRO A 57 24.19 21.40 13.71
CA PRO A 57 23.15 22.26 13.14
C PRO A 57 23.41 22.71 11.69
N ASP A 58 24.68 22.70 11.27
CA ASP A 58 25.10 23.06 9.91
C ASP A 58 25.09 21.88 8.92
N ASP A 59 24.84 20.65 9.39
CA ASP A 59 24.77 19.44 8.55
C ASP A 59 23.37 19.29 7.91
N ASP A 60 22.95 20.28 7.12
CA ASP A 60 21.82 20.15 6.19
C ASP A 60 22.37 19.75 4.81
N LEU A 61 22.31 18.46 4.47
CA LEU A 61 22.34 18.03 3.08
C LEU A 61 20.91 18.06 2.56
N GLY A 62 20.47 19.23 2.11
CA GLY A 62 19.09 19.45 1.65
C GLY A 62 18.55 18.30 0.79
N MET A 63 17.47 17.66 1.24
CA MET A 63 16.85 16.52 0.57
C MET A 63 15.70 16.99 -0.33
N LYS A 64 15.84 16.83 -1.65
CA LYS A 64 14.75 17.11 -2.60
C LYS A 64 14.00 15.83 -2.93
N VAL A 65 12.82 15.65 -2.33
CA VAL A 65 11.91 14.54 -2.67
C VAL A 65 10.93 15.00 -3.74
N GLN A 66 10.85 14.27 -4.86
CA GLN A 66 9.88 14.51 -5.92
C GLN A 66 9.06 13.25 -6.18
N VAL A 67 7.75 13.35 -6.01
CA VAL A 67 6.80 12.26 -6.30
C VAL A 67 6.00 12.65 -7.53
N ASN A 68 6.13 11.87 -8.60
CA ASN A 68 5.34 12.03 -9.83
C ASN A 68 4.27 10.94 -9.88
N VAL A 69 3.00 11.34 -9.82
CA VAL A 69 1.86 10.42 -10.00
C VAL A 69 1.36 10.57 -11.43
N ILE A 70 1.33 9.46 -12.18
CA ILE A 70 0.80 9.41 -13.54
C ILE A 70 -0.52 8.64 -13.49
N CYS A 71 -1.62 9.27 -13.89
CA CYS A 71 -2.91 8.62 -14.05
C CYS A 71 -3.13 8.38 -15.55
N GLU A 72 -3.22 7.12 -15.98
CA GLU A 72 -3.64 6.80 -17.33
C GLU A 72 -5.17 6.91 -17.42
N ALA A 73 -5.67 7.75 -18.33
CA ALA A 73 -7.09 7.89 -18.58
C ALA A 73 -7.58 6.70 -19.41
N VAL A 74 -8.57 5.96 -18.91
CA VAL A 74 -9.31 4.99 -19.73
C VAL A 74 -10.16 5.78 -20.72
N ALA A 75 -9.85 5.66 -22.02
CA ALA A 75 -10.66 6.25 -23.08
C ALA A 75 -12.10 5.71 -22.97
N GLY A 76 -13.06 6.62 -22.78
CA GLY A 76 -14.47 6.29 -22.66
C GLY A 76 -14.97 5.57 -23.91
N ASP A 77 -15.58 4.41 -23.70
CA ASP A 77 -16.27 3.65 -24.73
C ASP A 77 -17.47 4.47 -25.23
N SER A 78 -17.37 4.92 -26.47
CA SER A 78 -18.45 5.61 -27.19
C SER A 78 -19.53 4.59 -27.55
N MET A 79 -20.50 4.36 -26.67
CA MET A 79 -21.76 3.71 -27.07
C MET A 79 -22.86 4.75 -27.29
N GLY A 80 -23.38 4.74 -28.51
CA GLY A 80 -24.43 5.63 -28.97
C GLY A 80 -25.77 5.42 -28.26
N ALA A 81 -26.52 6.51 -28.18
CA ALA A 81 -27.95 6.47 -28.00
C ALA A 81 -28.59 7.21 -29.18
N SER A 82 -29.03 6.45 -30.19
CA SER A 82 -30.15 6.92 -31.01
C SER A 82 -31.40 6.81 -30.14
N ALA A 83 -31.97 7.94 -29.76
CA ALA A 83 -33.34 8.00 -29.27
C ALA A 83 -34.21 8.54 -30.41
N SER A 84 -35.26 7.79 -30.72
CA SER A 84 -36.35 8.11 -31.65
C SER A 84 -37.13 9.35 -31.24
#